data_AF-A0A258CR44-F1
#
_entry.id   AF-A0A258CR44-F1
#
_cell.length_a   1.000
_cell.length_b   1.000
_cell.length_c   1.000
_cell.angle_alpha   90.00
_cell.angle_beta   90.00
_cell.angle_gamma   90.00
#
_symmetry.space_group_name_H-M   'P 1'
#
loop_
_entity.id
_entity.type
_entity.pdbx_description
1 polymer ?
#
loop_
_entity_poly.entity_id
_entity_poly.type
_entity_poly.pdbx_seq_one_letter_code
_entity_poly.pdbx_strand_id
1 'polypeptide(L)'
;MLLSLEIEKVEALADGAAFGEAGSYERVIAVARGEVDPTSPANHGIALIDKAPRNAAGKVEYATSVFILRPKDSARYVRSRSRCAIRRATRWTG
;
A
#
# COMPACT_ATOMS: atom_id res chain seq x y z
N MET A 1 3.16 1.95 12.83
CA MET A 1 3.88 0.71 12.52
C MET A 1 3.10 -0.10 11.49
N LEU A 2 3.77 -0.70 10.50
CA LEU A 2 3.13 -1.69 9.62
C LEU A 2 3.18 -3.04 10.32
N LEU A 3 2.04 -3.72 10.42
CA LEU A 3 1.91 -5.00 11.13
C LEU A 3 1.93 -6.18 10.15
N SER A 4 1.17 -6.08 9.06
CA SER A 4 1.14 -7.12 8.03
C SER A 4 0.93 -6.54 6.64
N LEU A 5 1.37 -7.30 5.64
CA LEU A 5 1.10 -7.06 4.24
C LEU A 5 0.61 -8.37 3.62
N GLU A 6 -0.68 -8.42 3.29
CA GLU A 6 -1.33 -9.60 2.71
C GLU A 6 -1.46 -9.38 1.21
N ILE A 7 -0.83 -10.23 0.39
CA ILE A 7 -0.96 -10.18 -1.06
C ILE A 7 -2.26 -10.88 -1.45
N GLU A 8 -3.20 -10.14 -2.05
CA GLU A 8 -4.47 -10.68 -2.53
C GLU A 8 -4.32 -11.28 -3.93
N LYS A 9 -3.64 -10.57 -4.83
CA LYS A 9 -3.52 -10.98 -6.23
C LYS A 9 -2.25 -10.42 -6.88
N VAL A 10 -1.68 -11.20 -7.78
CA VAL A 10 -0.68 -10.73 -8.75
C VAL A 10 -1.24 -10.94 -10.14
N GLU A 11 -1.32 -9.89 -10.95
CA GLU A 11 -1.86 -9.95 -12.30
C GLU A 11 -1.01 -9.16 -13.29
N ALA A 12 -1.07 -9.52 -14.57
CA ALA A 12 -0.42 -8.75 -15.62
C ALA A 12 -1.07 -7.37 -15.74
N LEU A 13 -0.26 -6.32 -15.80
CA LEU A 13 -0.74 -4.98 -16.06
C LEU A 13 -1.10 -4.84 -17.54
N ALA A 14 -2.27 -4.26 -17.83
CA ALA A 14 -2.72 -3.98 -19.20
C ALA A 14 -2.61 -5.22 -20.13
N ASP A 15 -3.11 -6.36 -19.67
CA ASP A 15 -3.07 -7.65 -20.40
C ASP A 15 -1.67 -8.09 -20.85
N GLY A 16 -0.63 -7.63 -20.14
CA GLY A 16 0.77 -7.93 -20.45
C GLY A 16 1.39 -7.00 -21.49
N ALA A 17 0.75 -5.86 -21.80
CA ALA A 17 1.32 -4.86 -22.68
C ALA A 17 2.73 -4.44 -22.21
N ALA A 18 3.65 -4.34 -23.18
CA ALA A 18 5.02 -3.90 -22.91
C ALA A 18 5.07 -2.38 -22.77
N PHE A 19 5.72 -1.90 -21.71
CA PHE A 19 5.96 -0.49 -21.48
C PHE A 19 7.41 -0.14 -21.83
N GLY A 20 7.65 0.17 -23.12
CA GLY A 20 8.98 0.49 -23.63
C GLY A 20 9.98 -0.66 -23.43
N GLU A 21 11.25 -0.32 -23.17
CA GLU A 21 12.32 -1.32 -23.00
C GLU A 21 12.19 -2.18 -21.74
N ALA A 22 11.44 -1.71 -20.74
CA ALA A 22 11.20 -2.42 -19.48
C ALA A 22 10.30 -3.66 -19.64
N GLY A 23 9.57 -3.79 -20.75
CA GLY A 23 8.71 -4.93 -21.03
C GLY A 23 7.40 -4.92 -20.27
N SER A 24 6.77 -6.09 -20.10
CA SER A 24 5.48 -6.24 -19.42
C SER A 24 5.61 -6.03 -17.91
N TYR A 25 4.63 -5.37 -17.31
CA TYR A 25 4.56 -5.18 -15.85
C TYR A 25 3.52 -6.11 -15.22
N GLU A 26 3.72 -6.39 -13.94
CA GLU A 26 2.75 -7.03 -13.07
C GLU A 26 2.27 -6.02 -12.02
N ARG A 27 0.98 -6.10 -11.69
CA ARG A 27 0.36 -5.41 -10.57
C ARG A 27 0.18 -6.42 -9.43
N VAL A 28 0.80 -6.12 -8.30
CA VAL A 28 0.55 -6.80 -7.03
C VAL A 28 -0.48 -5.98 -6.27
N ILE A 29 -1.62 -6.60 -5.98
CA ILE A 29 -2.70 -6.06 -5.16
C ILE A 29 -2.52 -6.66 -3.76
N ALA A 30 -2.39 -5.80 -2.76
CA ALA A 30 -2.18 -6.22 -1.39
C ALA A 30 -2.97 -5.35 -0.41
N VAL A 31 -3.22 -5.87 0.80
CA VAL A 31 -3.76 -5.12 1.93
C VAL A 31 -2.67 -4.97 2.98
N ALA A 32 -2.32 -3.72 3.27
CA ALA A 32 -1.44 -3.36 4.36
C ALA A 32 -2.27 -3.08 5.62
N ARG A 33 -1.98 -3.78 6.71
CA ARG A 33 -2.54 -3.49 8.04
C ARG A 33 -1.47 -2.88 8.92
N GLY A 34 -1.84 -1.86 9.67
CA GLY A 34 -0.93 -1.18 10.56
C GLY A 34 -1.65 -0.51 11.71
N GLU A 35 -0.85 0.06 12.58
CA GLU A 35 -1.31 0.86 13.71
C GLU A 35 -0.60 2.21 13.72
N VAL A 36 -1.29 3.25 14.14
CA VAL A 36 -0.74 4.60 14.29
C VAL A 36 -1.03 5.17 15.66
N ASP A 37 -0.10 6.01 16.14
CA ASP A 37 -0.29 6.75 17.37
C ASP A 37 -1.09 8.03 17.09
N PRO A 38 -2.31 8.20 17.64
CA PRO A 38 -3.11 9.40 17.44
C PRO A 38 -2.46 10.66 18.02
N THR A 39 -1.55 10.52 18.98
CA THR A 39 -0.88 11.64 19.67
C THR A 39 0.42 12.07 18.98
N SER A 40 0.85 11.35 17.94
CA SER A 40 2.06 11.70 17.21
C SER A 40 1.84 12.96 16.35
N PRO A 41 2.75 13.95 16.38
CA PRO A 41 2.66 15.15 15.54
C PRO A 41 2.52 14.84 14.04
N ALA A 42 3.09 13.72 13.57
CA ALA A 42 3.00 13.27 12.18
C ALA A 42 1.56 12.91 11.75
N ASN A 43 0.68 12.60 12.71
CA ASN A 43 -0.67 12.12 12.46
C ASN A 43 -1.76 13.18 12.73
N HIS A 44 -1.39 14.39 13.17
CA HIS A 44 -2.35 15.48 13.42
C HIS A 44 -3.16 15.91 12.19
N GLY A 45 -2.65 15.64 10.98
CA GLY A 45 -3.37 15.91 9.74
C GLY A 45 -4.48 14.89 9.42
N ILE A 46 -4.59 13.79 10.19
CA ILE A 46 -5.63 12.79 10.00
C ILE A 46 -6.87 13.23 10.76
N ALA A 47 -7.90 13.63 10.03
CA ALA A 47 -9.15 14.09 10.62
C ALA A 47 -9.78 13.00 11.50
N LEU A 48 -10.22 13.39 12.71
CA LEU A 48 -10.93 12.55 13.68
C LEU A 48 -10.11 11.34 14.18
N ILE A 49 -8.79 11.35 14.03
CA ILE A 49 -7.92 10.27 14.54
C ILE A 49 -8.01 10.12 16.07
N ASP A 50 -8.34 11.20 16.77
CA ASP A 50 -8.57 11.23 18.21
C ASP A 50 -9.82 10.43 18.64
N LYS A 51 -10.82 10.34 17.75
CA LYS A 51 -12.11 9.65 17.97
C LYS A 51 -12.13 8.22 17.45
N ALA A 52 -11.10 7.79 16.74
CA ALA A 52 -11.04 6.44 16.20
C ALA A 52 -10.94 5.39 17.33
N PRO A 53 -11.55 4.20 17.14
CA PRO A 53 -11.36 3.07 18.05
C PRO A 53 -9.88 2.76 18.24
N ARG A 54 -9.48 2.51 19.49
CA ARG A 54 -8.09 2.22 19.85
C ARG A 54 -7.98 0.78 20.31
N ASN A 55 -6.89 0.12 19.95
CA ASN A 55 -6.56 -1.21 20.42
C ASN A 55 -6.08 -1.20 21.88
N ALA A 56 -5.82 -2.38 22.44
CA ALA A 56 -5.34 -2.53 23.82
C ALA A 56 -3.99 -1.81 24.07
N ALA A 57 -3.21 -1.54 23.03
CA ALA A 57 -1.97 -0.76 23.09
C ALA A 57 -2.20 0.76 22.97
N GLY A 58 -3.44 1.22 22.92
CA GLY A 58 -3.82 2.63 22.79
C GLY A 58 -3.54 3.23 21.41
N LYS A 59 -3.29 2.39 20.39
CA LYS A 59 -3.05 2.80 19.00
C LYS A 59 -4.31 2.64 18.15
N VAL A 60 -4.39 3.41 17.07
CA VAL A 60 -5.47 3.33 16.09
C VAL A 60 -5.05 2.37 14.99
N GLU A 61 -5.83 1.31 14.78
CA GLU A 61 -5.59 0.34 13.72
C GLU A 61 -6.17 0.83 12.39
N TYR A 62 -5.48 0.51 11.30
CA TYR A 62 -5.92 0.83 9.95
C TYR A 62 -5.59 -0.30 8.97
N ALA A 63 -6.41 -0.41 7.93
CA ALA A 63 -6.15 -1.25 6.77
C ALA A 63 -6.23 -0.39 5.49
N THR A 64 -5.30 -0.58 4.57
CA THR A 64 -5.30 0.09 3.26
C THR A 64 -4.92 -0.86 2.15
N SER A 65 -5.59 -0.74 1.00
CA SER A 65 -5.17 -1.42 -0.22
C SER A 65 -3.92 -0.74 -0.78
N VAL A 66 -2.97 -1.55 -1.25
CA VAL A 66 -1.69 -1.16 -1.83
C VAL A 66 -1.58 -1.81 -3.20
N PHE A 67 -1.13 -1.02 -4.17
CA PHE A 67 -0.85 -1.48 -5.53
C PHE A 67 0.63 -1.29 -5.82
N ILE A 68 1.35 -2.39 -6.02
CA ILE A 68 2.77 -2.36 -6.38
C ILE A 68 2.89 -2.75 -7.85
N LEU A 69 3.50 -1.87 -8.64
CA LEU A 69 3.84 -2.15 -10.03
C LEU A 69 5.30 -2.61 -10.09
N ARG A 70 5.54 -3.79 -10.66
CA ARG A 70 6.89 -4.32 -10.88
C ARG A 70 7.04 -4.85 -12.31
N PRO A 71 8.23 -4.77 -12.93
CA PRO A 71 8.48 -5.49 -14.17
C PRO A 71 8.31 -7.00 -13.96
N LYS A 72 7.74 -7.70 -14.95
CA LYS A 72 7.63 -9.17 -14.94
C LYS A 72 9.00 -9.84 -15.00
N ASP A 73 9.91 -9.24 -15.76
CA ASP A 73 11.30 -9.67 -15.85
C ASP A 73 12.15 -8.89 -14.85
N SER A 74 12.57 -9.56 -13.77
CA SER A 74 13.39 -8.97 -12.71
C SER A 74 14.79 -8.57 -13.19
N ALA A 75 15.30 -9.16 -14.28
CA ALA A 75 16.57 -8.76 -14.89
C ALA A 75 16.46 -7.43 -15.65
N ARG A 76 15.24 -6.99 -15.99
CA ARG A 76 14.95 -5.67 -16.58
C ARG A 76 14.68 -4.58 -15.53
N TYR A 77 14.99 -4.85 -14.26
CA TYR A 77 15.07 -3.82 -13.22
C TYR A 77 16.27 -2.89 -13.47
N VAL A 78 16.24 -2.15 -14.59
CA VAL A 78 16.98 -0.90 -14.74
C VAL A 78 16.38 0.08 -13.74
N ARG A 79 17.22 0.91 -13.10
CA ARG A 79 16.90 1.98 -12.11
C ARG A 79 15.85 3.01 -12.59
N SER A 80 14.70 2.57 -13.07
CA SER A 80 13.53 3.38 -13.31
C SER A 80 12.84 3.51 -11.96
N ARG A 81 12.70 4.74 -11.48
CA ARG A 81 12.09 5.08 -10.18
C ARG A 81 10.75 4.33 -10.03
N SER A 82 10.74 3.26 -9.23
CA SER A 82 9.53 2.54 -8.84
C SER A 82 8.62 3.50 -8.09
N ARG A 83 7.69 4.14 -8.81
CA ARG A 83 6.64 4.96 -8.21
C ARG A 83 5.57 4.00 -7.69
N CYS A 84 5.67 3.66 -6.41
CA CYS A 84 4.57 3.04 -5.68
C CYS A 84 3.41 4.03 -5.66
N ALA A 85 2.34 3.73 -6.40
CA ALA A 85 1.12 4.52 -6.39
C ALA A 85 0.19 3.95 -5.31
N ILE A 86 0.36 4.41 -4.06
CA ILE A 86 -0.60 4.14 -2.99
C ILE A 86 -1.87 4.93 -3.29
N ARG A 87 -2.88 4.28 -3.89
CA ARG A 87 -4.24 4.84 -3.94
C ARG A 87 -4.80 4.80 -2.51
N ARG A 88 -5.01 5.97 -1.89
CA ARG A 88 -5.78 6.07 -0.64
C ARG A 88 -7.20 5.56 -0.90
N ALA A 89 -7.50 4.36 -0.42
CA ALA A 89 -8.85 3.92 -0.13
C ALA A 89 -8.86 3.57 1.35
N THR A 90 -9.09 4.58 2.20
CA THR A 90 -9.18 4.38 3.64
C THR A 90 -10.52 3.72 3.94
N ARG A 91 -10.52 2.40 4.13
CA ARG A 91 -11.67 1.68 4.66
C ARG A 91 -11.44 1.52 6.16
N TRP A 92 -12.23 2.25 6.95
CA TRP A 92 -12.29 2.08 8.40
C TRP A 92 -13.15 0.87 8.71
N THR A 93 -12.56 -0.17 9.29
CA THR A 93 -13.31 -1.26 9.92
C THR A 93 -13.67 -0.80 11.32
N GLY A 94 -14.96 -0.69 11.60
CA GLY A 94 -15.52 -0.36 12.92
C GLY A 94 -15.65 -1.58 13.81
#